data_AF-A0A9P5MW94-F1
#
_entry.id   AF-A0A9P5MW94-F1
#
_cell.length_a   1.000
_cell.length_b   1.000
_cell.length_c   1.000
_cell.angle_alpha   90.00
_cell.angle_beta   90.00
_cell.angle_gamma   90.00
#
_symmetry.space_group_name_H-M   'P 1'
#
loop_
_entity.id
_entity.type
_entity.pdbx_description
1 polymer ?
#
loop_
_entity_poly.entity_id
_entity_poly.type
_entity_poly.pdbx_seq_one_letter_code
_entity_poly.pdbx_strand_id
1 'polypeptide(L)'
;LGLSYCTTKQLNDIIDKEMSGHPPFQCKVLNIGDERLEFYSRDALECIRSLYGDPEFAQDLVFAPEQHYTSHEHTSRLYNEMYTCDWWWTVQVHTLQATVIPLIVSSDKTQLMLFRGKTTYPIYMTIGNIPKDMQQKPSHQAQLLIGYIPTTKLEGV
;
A
#
# COMPACT_ATOMS: atom_id res chain seq x y z
N LEU A 1 -8.50 -25.91 0.10
CA LEU A 1 -7.30 -25.74 0.95
C LEU A 1 -6.87 -27.00 1.70
N GLY A 2 -7.72 -28.02 1.95
CA GLY A 2 -7.23 -29.33 2.43
C GLY A 2 -6.45 -29.28 3.76
N LEU A 3 -6.65 -28.24 4.56
CA LEU A 3 -5.91 -28.01 5.80
C LEU A 3 -6.42 -28.94 6.89
N SER A 4 -5.50 -29.55 7.63
CA SER A 4 -5.80 -30.40 8.80
C SER A 4 -4.99 -29.91 9.99
N TYR A 5 -5.69 -29.57 11.07
CA TYR A 5 -5.09 -29.14 12.33
C TYR A 5 -5.95 -29.63 13.49
N CYS A 6 -5.31 -29.96 14.62
CA CYS A 6 -6.00 -30.45 15.81
C CYS A 6 -5.90 -29.47 16.99
N THR A 7 -5.07 -28.43 16.88
CA THR A 7 -4.88 -27.41 17.92
C THR A 7 -4.79 -26.02 17.32
N THR A 8 -5.19 -25.01 18.10
CA THR A 8 -5.07 -23.59 17.72
C THR A 8 -3.62 -23.19 17.41
N LYS A 9 -2.65 -23.80 18.10
CA LYS A 9 -1.23 -23.60 17.83
C LYS A 9 -0.83 -24.11 16.44
N GLN A 10 -1.26 -25.32 16.06
CA GLN A 10 -1.01 -25.86 14.73
C GLN A 10 -1.67 -25.03 13.64
N LEU A 11 -2.89 -24.53 13.88
CA LEU A 11 -3.56 -23.62 12.95
C LEU A 11 -2.75 -22.34 12.76
N ASN A 12 -2.31 -21.70 13.85
CA ASN A 12 -1.49 -20.49 13.76
C ASN A 12 -0.14 -20.76 13.09
N ASP A 13 0.51 -21.89 13.40
CA ASP A 13 1.76 -22.28 12.74
C ASP A 13 1.58 -22.50 11.22
N ILE A 14 0.43 -23.01 10.79
CA ILE A 14 0.06 -23.14 9.37
C ILE A 14 -0.19 -21.75 8.76
N ILE A 15 -0.95 -20.89 9.45
CA ILE A 15 -1.22 -19.52 8.97
C ILE A 15 0.10 -18.76 8.81
N ASP A 16 0.99 -18.81 9.81
CA ASP A 16 2.26 -18.09 9.80
C ASP A 16 3.25 -18.62 8.74
N LYS A 17 3.10 -19.88 8.29
CA LYS A 17 4.00 -20.52 7.31
C LYS A 17 3.47 -20.57 5.89
N GLU A 18 2.17 -20.84 5.73
CA GLU A 18 1.55 -21.11 4.42
C GLU A 18 0.73 -19.94 3.89
N MET A 19 0.20 -19.08 4.77
CA MET A 19 -0.49 -17.88 4.32
C MET A 19 0.57 -16.79 4.10
N SER A 20 0.54 -16.14 2.95
CA SER A 20 1.34 -14.94 2.69
C SER A 20 0.86 -13.81 3.59
N GLY A 21 1.32 -13.79 4.83
CA GLY A 21 1.10 -12.70 5.77
C GLY A 21 1.79 -11.41 5.27
N HIS A 22 1.38 -10.27 5.82
CA HIS A 22 2.03 -9.01 5.48
C HIS A 22 3.54 -9.07 5.78
N PRO A 23 4.37 -8.45 4.93
CA PRO A 23 5.81 -8.42 5.14
C PRO A 23 6.18 -7.94 6.54
N PRO A 24 7.16 -8.56 7.21
CA PRO A 24 7.54 -8.19 8.57
C PRO A 24 8.16 -6.79 8.61
N PHE A 25 7.97 -6.09 9.73
CA PHE A 25 8.68 -4.84 9.96
C PHE A 25 10.17 -5.09 10.24
N GLN A 26 11.00 -4.29 9.61
CA GLN A 26 12.42 -4.18 9.85
C GLN A 26 12.69 -2.87 10.60
N CYS A 27 13.47 -2.94 11.66
CA CYS A 27 13.94 -1.76 12.38
C CYS A 27 15.35 -1.40 11.90
N LYS A 28 15.52 -0.15 11.46
CA LYS A 28 16.81 0.44 11.10
C LYS A 28 17.09 1.59 12.06
N VAL A 29 18.28 1.62 12.60
CA VAL A 29 18.74 2.74 13.43
C VAL A 29 19.32 3.81 12.51
N LEU A 30 18.78 5.01 12.60
CA LEU A 30 19.26 6.20 11.90
C LEU A 30 19.95 7.11 12.90
N ASN A 31 21.16 7.56 12.60
CA ASN A 31 21.86 8.58 13.36
C ASN A 31 21.75 9.89 12.57
N ILE A 32 20.90 10.81 13.04
CA ILE A 32 20.69 12.12 12.40
C ILE A 32 21.18 13.19 13.38
N GLY A 33 22.31 13.82 13.06
CA GLY A 33 23.04 14.66 14.01
C GLY A 33 23.47 13.83 15.23
N ASP A 34 23.16 14.32 16.43
CA ASP A 34 23.41 13.63 17.70
C ASP A 34 22.23 12.75 18.14
N GLU A 35 21.13 12.70 17.38
CA GLU A 35 19.96 11.88 17.71
C GLU A 35 20.04 10.49 17.07
N ARG A 36 19.90 9.47 17.91
CA ARG A 36 19.67 8.09 17.48
C ARG A 36 18.16 7.83 17.38
N LEU A 37 17.69 7.57 16.17
CA LEU A 37 16.28 7.33 15.85
C LEU A 37 16.09 5.92 15.35
N GLU A 38 14.96 5.33 15.68
CA GLU A 38 14.55 4.03 15.17
C GLU A 38 13.51 4.24 14.06
N PHE A 39 13.82 3.76 12.87
CA PHE A 39 12.95 3.76 11.71
C PHE A 39 12.45 2.35 11.46
N TYR A 40 11.14 2.17 11.59
CA TYR A 40 10.47 0.90 11.33
C TYR A 40 9.88 0.94 9.93
N SER A 41 10.20 -0.04 9.09
CA SER A 41 9.69 -0.12 7.72
C SER A 41 9.53 -1.56 7.24
N ARG A 42 8.66 -1.78 6.27
CA ARG A 42 8.50 -3.03 5.51
C ARG A 42 9.18 -2.89 4.15
N ASP A 43 9.53 -4.02 3.54
CA ASP A 43 9.98 -4.02 2.15
C ASP A 43 8.80 -3.62 1.24
N ALA A 44 8.94 -2.50 0.54
CA ALA A 44 7.91 -1.97 -0.33
C ALA A 44 7.54 -2.93 -1.46
N LEU A 45 8.50 -3.66 -2.03
CA LEU A 45 8.26 -4.60 -3.11
C LEU A 45 7.49 -5.83 -2.61
N GLU A 46 7.81 -6.32 -1.41
CA GLU A 46 7.02 -7.38 -0.78
C GLU A 46 5.60 -6.90 -0.46
N CYS A 47 5.42 -5.65 -0.03
CA CYS A 47 4.08 -5.07 0.18
C CYS A 47 3.28 -4.97 -1.12
N ILE A 48 3.93 -4.56 -2.21
CA ILE A 48 3.31 -4.52 -3.55
C ILE A 48 2.90 -5.93 -3.98
N ARG A 49 3.78 -6.92 -3.81
CA ARG A 49 3.47 -8.33 -4.13
C ARG A 49 2.31 -8.86 -3.30
N SER A 50 2.23 -8.49 -2.02
CA SER A 50 1.13 -8.86 -1.14
C SER A 50 -0.21 -8.28 -1.63
N LEU A 51 -0.26 -6.99 -1.99
CA LEU A 51 -1.49 -6.37 -2.51
C LEU A 51 -1.86 -6.91 -3.89
N TYR A 52 -0.89 -7.03 -4.78
CA TYR A 52 -1.13 -7.48 -6.15
C TYR A 52 -1.51 -8.96 -6.23
N GLY A 53 -0.99 -9.79 -5.32
CA GLY A 53 -1.26 -11.22 -5.25
C GLY A 53 -2.46 -11.60 -4.39
N ASP A 54 -3.16 -10.62 -3.80
CA ASP A 54 -4.29 -10.90 -2.91
C ASP A 54 -5.50 -11.43 -3.72
N PRO A 55 -5.99 -12.65 -3.44
CA PRO A 55 -7.17 -13.20 -4.10
C PRO A 55 -8.43 -12.35 -3.90
N GLU A 56 -8.52 -11.55 -2.84
CA GLU A 56 -9.65 -10.67 -2.58
C GLU A 56 -9.81 -9.61 -3.69
N PHE A 57 -8.70 -9.14 -4.27
CA PHE A 57 -8.71 -8.12 -5.31
C PHE A 57 -8.63 -8.68 -6.73
N ALA A 58 -8.40 -9.97 -6.89
CA ALA A 58 -8.05 -10.58 -8.19
C ALA A 58 -9.08 -10.32 -9.30
N GLN A 59 -10.37 -10.16 -8.96
CA GLN A 59 -11.43 -9.88 -9.93
C GLN A 59 -11.57 -8.40 -10.28
N ASP A 60 -11.11 -7.51 -9.41
CA ASP A 60 -11.33 -6.06 -9.50
C ASP A 60 -10.06 -5.29 -9.93
N LEU A 61 -8.89 -5.93 -9.93
CA LEU A 61 -7.64 -5.31 -10.37
C LEU A 61 -7.71 -4.82 -11.82
N VAL A 62 -7.32 -3.56 -12.03
CA VAL A 62 -7.25 -2.94 -13.35
C VAL A 62 -5.81 -2.91 -13.86
N PHE A 63 -5.59 -3.37 -15.08
CA PHE A 63 -4.24 -3.55 -15.67
C PHE A 63 -3.96 -2.64 -16.87
N ALA A 64 -4.95 -1.93 -17.38
CA ALA A 64 -4.83 -1.09 -18.57
C ALA A 64 -5.57 0.24 -18.36
N PRO A 65 -5.07 1.32 -18.97
CA PRO A 65 -5.73 2.61 -18.90
C PRO A 65 -7.01 2.61 -19.76
N GLU A 66 -7.99 3.39 -19.34
CA GLU A 66 -9.28 3.53 -20.03
C GLU A 66 -9.59 5.00 -20.32
N GLN A 67 -10.42 5.23 -21.34
CA GLN A 67 -10.88 6.55 -21.70
C GLN A 67 -12.38 6.68 -21.50
N HIS A 68 -12.78 7.35 -20.42
CA HIS A 68 -14.19 7.63 -20.13
C HIS A 68 -14.59 9.05 -20.56
N TYR A 69 -15.83 9.20 -21.03
CA TYR A 69 -16.38 10.47 -21.52
C TYR A 69 -17.80 10.66 -20.98
N THR A 70 -18.21 11.92 -20.81
CA THR A 70 -19.56 12.25 -20.29
C THR A 70 -20.67 12.14 -21.33
N SER A 71 -20.32 12.04 -22.62
CA SER A 71 -21.25 11.96 -23.73
C SER A 71 -20.70 11.05 -24.84
N HIS A 72 -21.57 10.54 -25.70
CA HIS A 72 -21.18 9.75 -26.87
C HIS A 72 -20.33 10.51 -27.90
N GLU A 73 -20.37 11.85 -27.87
CA GLU A 73 -19.58 12.72 -28.74
C GLU A 73 -18.11 12.84 -28.28
N HIS A 74 -17.77 12.26 -27.12
CA HIS A 74 -16.42 12.24 -26.56
C HIS A 74 -15.80 13.64 -26.38
N THR A 75 -16.64 14.65 -26.12
CA THR A 75 -16.22 16.06 -26.03
C THR A 75 -15.61 16.44 -24.69
N SER A 76 -15.96 15.72 -23.62
CA SER A 76 -15.45 15.98 -22.26
C SER A 76 -14.97 14.69 -21.60
N ARG A 77 -13.74 14.73 -21.06
CA ARG A 77 -13.07 13.63 -20.38
C ARG A 77 -13.60 13.49 -18.95
N LEU A 78 -13.86 12.26 -18.54
CA LEU A 78 -14.19 11.92 -17.17
C LEU A 78 -12.98 11.25 -16.49
N TYR A 79 -12.46 11.90 -15.45
CA TYR A 79 -11.37 11.39 -14.63
C TYR A 79 -11.91 11.03 -13.24
N ASN A 80 -12.00 9.74 -12.95
CA ASN A 80 -12.61 9.25 -11.71
C ASN A 80 -11.75 8.22 -10.97
N GLU A 81 -10.90 7.51 -11.71
CA GLU A 81 -9.98 6.49 -11.22
C GLU A 81 -8.58 6.71 -11.81
N MET A 82 -7.55 6.13 -11.19
CA MET A 82 -6.17 6.24 -11.68
C MET A 82 -6.03 5.78 -13.14
N TYR A 83 -6.69 4.69 -13.53
CA TYR A 83 -6.61 4.14 -14.89
C TYR A 83 -7.36 4.98 -15.92
N THR A 84 -8.24 5.90 -15.50
CA THR A 84 -8.91 6.84 -16.41
C THR A 84 -8.07 8.09 -16.71
N CYS A 85 -6.98 8.30 -15.97
CA CYS A 85 -6.11 9.46 -16.09
C CYS A 85 -5.17 9.37 -17.30
N ASP A 86 -4.91 10.52 -17.93
CA ASP A 86 -4.01 10.61 -19.09
C ASP A 86 -2.57 10.23 -18.74
N TRP A 87 -2.18 10.37 -17.46
CA TRP A 87 -0.88 9.92 -16.97
C TRP A 87 -0.68 8.42 -17.19
N TRP A 88 -1.63 7.57 -16.77
CA TRP A 88 -1.52 6.13 -16.94
C TRP A 88 -1.48 5.77 -18.42
N TRP A 89 -2.35 6.38 -19.22
CA TRP A 89 -2.37 6.21 -20.67
C TRP A 89 -1.01 6.53 -21.30
N THR A 90 -0.43 7.67 -20.94
CA THR A 90 0.88 8.09 -21.46
C THR A 90 1.98 7.10 -21.05
N VAL A 91 2.07 6.77 -19.77
CA VAL A 91 3.15 5.90 -19.26
C VAL A 91 3.04 4.49 -19.82
N GLN A 92 1.85 3.87 -19.82
CA GLN A 92 1.69 2.48 -20.23
C GLN A 92 1.64 2.31 -21.75
N VAL A 93 0.92 3.18 -22.48
CA VAL A 93 0.73 3.01 -23.94
C VAL A 93 1.89 3.61 -24.72
N HIS A 94 2.34 4.81 -24.35
CA HIS A 94 3.30 5.56 -25.17
C HIS A 94 4.75 5.41 -24.72
N THR A 95 4.99 5.18 -23.43
CA THR A 95 6.36 5.17 -22.87
C THR A 95 6.89 3.76 -22.65
N LEU A 96 6.27 3.00 -21.74
CA LEU A 96 6.82 1.73 -21.25
C LEU A 96 6.33 0.51 -22.01
N GLN A 97 5.13 0.56 -22.61
CA GLN A 97 4.48 -0.59 -23.24
C GLN A 97 4.38 -1.82 -22.30
N ALA A 98 4.18 -1.56 -21.01
CA ALA A 98 4.11 -2.55 -19.96
C ALA A 98 3.04 -2.18 -18.93
N THR A 99 2.44 -3.18 -18.28
CA THR A 99 1.49 -2.96 -17.18
C THR A 99 2.17 -2.17 -16.06
N VAL A 100 1.61 -1.02 -15.71
CA VAL A 100 2.10 -0.23 -14.60
C VAL A 100 1.36 -0.57 -13.31
N ILE A 101 2.08 -0.48 -12.20
CA ILE A 101 1.53 -0.57 -10.85
C ILE A 101 1.73 0.80 -10.20
N PRO A 102 0.74 1.72 -10.27
CA PRO A 102 0.87 3.02 -9.64
C PRO A 102 0.92 2.85 -8.12
N LEU A 103 1.84 3.52 -7.44
CA LEU A 103 1.95 3.47 -5.99
C LEU A 103 1.38 4.75 -5.39
N ILE A 104 0.46 4.60 -4.44
CA ILE A 104 -0.11 5.71 -3.67
C ILE A 104 0.43 5.57 -2.25
N VAL A 105 1.12 6.59 -1.78
CA VAL A 105 1.69 6.64 -0.43
C VAL A 105 1.06 7.81 0.32
N SER A 106 0.57 7.54 1.51
CA SER A 106 0.00 8.55 2.40
C SER A 106 0.67 8.49 3.77
N SER A 107 0.79 9.65 4.40
CA SER A 107 1.43 9.79 5.69
C SER A 107 0.77 10.92 6.45
N ASP A 108 0.28 10.64 7.66
CA ASP A 108 -0.35 11.66 8.52
C ASP A 108 0.26 11.60 9.92
N LYS A 109 0.30 12.74 10.61
CA LYS A 109 0.90 12.82 11.95
C LYS A 109 -0.04 12.15 12.94
N THR A 110 0.41 11.10 13.61
CA THR A 110 -0.38 10.42 14.64
C THR A 110 0.38 10.38 15.96
N GLN A 111 -0.33 10.64 17.06
CA GLN A 111 0.20 10.44 18.40
C GLN A 111 0.03 8.96 18.79
N LEU A 112 1.12 8.23 18.95
CA LEU A 112 1.05 6.83 19.35
C LEU A 112 0.99 6.74 20.88
N MET A 113 -0.14 6.25 21.41
CA MET A 113 -0.29 6.01 22.85
C MET A 113 0.72 4.99 23.37
N LEU A 114 1.06 3.98 22.56
CA LEU A 114 2.00 2.91 22.89
C LEU A 114 3.47 3.37 22.97
N PHE A 115 3.85 4.44 22.27
CA PHE A 115 5.24 4.95 22.22
C PHE A 115 5.48 6.10 23.20
N ARG A 116 4.98 5.99 24.44
CA ARG A 116 5.17 6.99 25.50
C ARG A 116 4.76 8.42 25.09
N GLY A 117 3.71 8.54 24.28
CA GLY A 117 3.21 9.85 23.81
C GLY A 117 4.06 10.50 22.71
N LYS A 118 5.03 9.79 22.12
CA LYS A 118 5.77 10.26 20.94
C LYS A 118 4.84 10.33 19.73
N THR A 119 4.97 11.42 18.97
CA THR A 119 4.35 11.54 17.65
C THR A 119 5.19 10.81 16.61
N THR A 120 4.52 10.18 15.65
CA THR A 120 5.18 9.56 14.50
C THR A 120 4.30 9.78 13.28
N TYR A 121 4.87 9.67 12.08
CA TYR A 121 4.06 9.64 10.87
C TYR A 121 4.00 8.20 10.36
N PRO A 122 2.91 7.45 10.60
CA PRO A 122 2.68 6.20 9.89
C PRO A 122 2.64 6.45 8.38
N ILE A 123 3.34 5.61 7.63
CA ILE A 123 3.32 5.59 6.17
C ILE A 123 2.43 4.44 5.73
N TYR A 124 1.34 4.75 5.04
CA TYR A 124 0.49 3.78 4.37
C TYR A 124 0.77 3.74 2.87
N MET A 125 0.60 2.58 2.26
CA MET A 125 0.77 2.36 0.83
C MET A 125 -0.38 1.54 0.27
N THR A 126 -0.81 1.89 -0.94
CA THR A 126 -1.69 1.07 -1.78
C THR A 126 -1.25 1.12 -3.24
N ILE A 127 -1.84 0.27 -4.07
CA ILE A 127 -1.63 0.24 -5.53
C ILE A 127 -2.85 0.82 -6.25
N GLY A 128 -2.61 1.67 -7.25
CA GLY A 128 -3.66 2.32 -8.04
C GLY A 128 -4.43 1.37 -8.96
N ASN A 129 -4.00 0.10 -9.07
CA ASN A 129 -4.72 -0.96 -9.76
C ASN A 129 -5.98 -1.41 -9.00
N ILE A 130 -6.04 -1.18 -7.69
CA ILE A 130 -7.22 -1.45 -6.87
C ILE A 130 -8.20 -0.27 -7.03
N PRO A 131 -9.44 -0.48 -7.48
CA PRO A 131 -10.46 0.57 -7.57
C PRO A 131 -10.67 1.31 -6.25
N LYS A 132 -10.94 2.62 -6.31
CA LYS A 132 -11.00 3.46 -5.11
C LYS A 132 -12.09 3.05 -4.12
N ASP A 133 -13.18 2.45 -4.58
CA ASP A 133 -14.30 2.04 -3.73
C ASP A 133 -13.88 0.90 -2.78
N MET A 134 -12.95 0.04 -3.22
CA MET A 134 -12.32 -0.97 -2.37
C MET A 134 -11.26 -0.36 -1.47
N GLN A 135 -10.45 0.59 -1.97
CA GLN A 135 -9.46 1.30 -1.17
C GLN A 135 -10.07 2.03 0.05
N GLN A 136 -11.31 2.49 -0.07
CA GLN A 136 -12.02 3.23 0.97
C GLN A 136 -12.70 2.34 2.02
N LYS A 137 -12.80 1.02 1.79
CA LYS A 137 -13.46 0.10 2.73
C LYS A 137 -12.42 -0.45 3.72
N PRO A 138 -12.51 -0.13 5.03
CA PRO A 138 -11.55 -0.62 6.01
C PRO A 138 -11.50 -2.15 6.10
N SER A 139 -12.59 -2.83 5.76
CA SER A 139 -12.68 -4.29 5.79
C SER A 139 -11.82 -4.99 4.74
N HIS A 140 -11.52 -4.31 3.63
CA HIS A 140 -10.80 -4.91 2.50
C HIS A 140 -9.28 -4.83 2.66
N GLN A 141 -8.76 -4.12 3.67
CA GLN A 141 -7.32 -3.99 3.94
C GLN A 141 -6.46 -3.59 2.73
N ALA A 142 -7.04 -2.87 1.76
CA ALA A 142 -6.37 -2.43 0.53
C ALA A 142 -5.27 -1.38 0.76
N GLN A 143 -5.07 -0.92 2.00
CA GLN A 143 -3.97 -0.03 2.39
C GLN A 143 -3.08 -0.73 3.42
N LEU A 144 -1.79 -0.83 3.13
CA LEU A 144 -0.82 -1.43 4.02
C LEU A 144 -0.02 -0.36 4.76
N LEU A 145 0.08 -0.49 6.08
CA LEU A 145 1.07 0.26 6.84
C LEU A 145 2.46 -0.30 6.52
N ILE A 146 3.33 0.53 5.96
CA ILE A 146 4.67 0.15 5.52
C ILE A 146 5.80 0.77 6.33
N GLY A 147 5.51 1.73 7.20
CA GLY A 147 6.55 2.33 8.03
C GLY A 147 6.07 3.35 9.03
N TYR A 148 6.99 3.77 9.89
CA TYR A 148 6.81 4.89 10.82
C TYR A 148 7.98 5.85 10.67
N ILE A 149 7.70 7.08 10.25
CA ILE A 149 8.70 8.15 10.27
C ILE A 149 8.79 8.68 11.71
N PRO A 150 9.96 8.59 12.35
CA PRO A 150 10.14 9.15 13.68
C PRO A 150 10.14 10.68 13.62
N THR A 151 9.50 11.33 14.59
CA THR A 151 9.67 12.78 14.77
C THR A 151 10.95 13.06 15.56
N THR A 152 11.81 13.90 15.00
CA THR A 152 13.01 14.41 15.67
C THR A 152 12.62 15.60 16.56
N LYS A 153 13.45 15.93 17.55
CA LYS A 153 13.30 17.20 18.28
C LYS A 153 14.14 18.33 17.67
N LEU A 154 14.81 18.05 16.55
CA LEU A 154 15.67 19.00 15.86
C LEU A 154 14.79 20.02 15.13
N GLU A 155 14.85 21.28 15.56
CA GLU A 155 14.23 22.40 14.86
C GLU A 155 15.05 22.71 13.60
N GLY A 156 14.46 22.60 12.42
CA GLY A 156 15.03 23.15 11.17
C GLY A 156 15.86 22.22 10.29
N VAL A 157 15.55 20.92 10.25
CA VAL A 157 15.88 20.07 9.08
C VAL A 157 14.67 19.97 8.17
#